data_AF-A0A932QSD6-F1
#
_entry.id   AF-A0A932QSD6-F1
#
_cell.length_a   1.000
_cell.length_b   1.000
_cell.length_c   1.000
_cell.angle_alpha   90.00
_cell.angle_beta   90.00
_cell.angle_gamma   90.00
#
_symmetry.space_group_name_H-M   'P 1'
#
loop_
_entity.id
_entity.type
_entity.pdbx_description
1 polymer ?
#
loop_
_entity_poly.entity_id
_entity_poly.type
_entity_poly.pdbx_seq_one_letter_code
_entity_poly.pdbx_strand_id
1 'polypeptide(L)'
;MNRKSFGRPCVAVSAAVLALFLAACAERIPGDPGKTMAEYVGAVQKGDFAAMYKLNRVTARQKKYILKSNTGDINKLLSENYEANLAKYKSAEPTFYGGVQWQEKYFFPPSAAVRIGKPQNLPSGEGDERKENWEKGLKVLVEVSVDYPKKDEAPEYGGQKLKSINYACTLSKIRMEGALMVYSQDPDWFVDGCMANSASALFAE
;
A
#
# COMPACT_ATOMS: atom_id res chain seq x y z
N MET A 1 42.64 -63.68 21.27
CA MET A 1 41.44 -63.09 21.90
C MET A 1 40.83 -62.07 20.94
N ASN A 2 39.67 -62.41 20.37
CA ASN A 2 38.92 -61.58 19.42
C ASN A 2 38.14 -60.47 20.14
N ARG A 3 38.28 -59.20 19.72
CA ARG A 3 37.27 -58.17 19.99
C ARG A 3 36.74 -57.62 18.66
N LYS A 4 35.45 -57.87 18.47
CA LYS A 4 34.63 -57.45 17.33
C LYS A 4 34.49 -55.93 17.29
N SER A 5 34.50 -55.40 16.07
CA SER A 5 34.06 -54.05 15.73
C SER A 5 32.55 -53.90 15.99
N PHE A 6 32.16 -52.74 16.50
CA PHE A 6 30.78 -52.26 16.44
C PHE A 6 30.80 -50.88 15.77
N GLY A 7 30.37 -50.86 14.51
CA GLY A 7 30.06 -49.62 13.82
C GLY A 7 28.85 -48.96 14.46
N ARG A 8 28.91 -47.63 14.61
CA ARG A 8 27.73 -46.80 14.86
C ARG A 8 27.47 -45.95 13.63
N PRO A 9 26.28 -46.05 13.02
CA PRO A 9 25.89 -45.20 11.92
C PRO A 9 25.31 -43.87 12.43
N CYS A 10 25.35 -42.88 11.53
CA CYS A 10 24.43 -41.75 11.46
C CYS A 10 24.29 -40.84 12.69
N VAL A 11 25.13 -39.81 12.75
CA VAL A 11 24.74 -38.51 13.33
C VAL A 11 24.97 -37.44 12.26
N ALA A 12 24.16 -37.45 11.21
CA ALA A 12 24.23 -36.47 10.13
C ALA A 12 22.85 -36.12 9.55
N VAL A 13 21.81 -36.10 10.40
CA VAL A 13 20.44 -35.74 9.98
C VAL A 13 19.89 -34.51 10.74
N SER A 14 20.55 -34.06 11.81
CA SER A 14 19.96 -33.06 12.71
C SER A 14 20.24 -31.59 12.36
N ALA A 15 21.18 -31.29 11.45
CA ALA A 15 21.53 -29.89 11.12
C ALA A 15 20.64 -29.29 10.01
N ALA A 16 20.21 -30.09 9.03
CA ALA A 16 19.41 -29.61 7.90
C ALA A 16 17.96 -29.28 8.29
N VAL A 17 17.38 -30.03 9.24
CA VAL A 17 16.03 -29.76 9.76
C VAL A 17 16.01 -28.48 10.60
N LEU A 18 17.07 -28.20 11.36
CA LEU A 18 17.16 -26.99 12.19
C LEU A 18 17.35 -25.72 11.33
N ALA A 19 18.06 -25.81 10.21
CA ALA A 19 18.19 -24.70 9.25
C ALA A 19 16.88 -24.38 8.52
N LEU A 20 16.03 -25.40 8.25
CA LEU A 20 14.71 -25.20 7.64
C LEU A 20 13.70 -24.54 8.58
N PHE A 21 13.84 -24.71 9.90
CA PHE A 21 12.98 -24.02 10.88
C PHE A 21 13.41 -22.57 11.13
N LEU A 22 14.70 -22.23 11.01
CA LEU A 22 15.17 -20.86 11.20
C LEU A 22 14.92 -19.95 9.98
N ALA A 23 14.76 -20.51 8.78
CA ALA A 23 14.37 -19.73 7.58
C ALA A 23 12.86 -19.38 7.53
N ALA A 24 12.02 -20.02 8.35
CA ALA A 24 10.58 -19.77 8.40
C ALA A 24 10.18 -18.60 9.33
N CYS A 25 11.14 -18.01 10.06
CA CYS A 25 10.93 -16.87 10.94
C CYS A 25 11.38 -15.54 10.32
N ALA A 26 11.28 -15.39 8.99
CA ALA A 26 11.19 -14.05 8.42
C ALA A 26 9.81 -13.51 8.80
N GLU A 27 9.75 -12.61 9.79
CA GLU A 27 8.51 -11.96 10.25
C GLU A 27 7.73 -11.40 9.04
N ARG A 28 6.72 -12.15 8.59
CA ARG A 28 5.89 -11.74 7.46
C ARG A 28 4.92 -10.70 7.99
N ILE A 29 5.08 -9.45 7.55
CA ILE A 29 4.13 -8.38 7.90
C ILE A 29 2.73 -8.82 7.44
N PRO A 30 1.74 -8.87 8.33
CA PRO A 30 0.42 -9.40 8.02
C PRO A 30 -0.32 -8.55 7.00
N GLY A 31 -1.24 -9.21 6.28
CA GLY A 31 -2.05 -8.60 5.23
C GLY A 31 -1.50 -8.78 3.82
N ASP A 32 -2.20 -8.18 2.86
CA ASP A 32 -1.85 -8.23 1.45
C ASP A 32 -1.95 -6.82 0.83
N PRO A 33 -0.82 -6.09 0.73
CA PRO A 33 -0.83 -4.75 0.16
C PRO A 33 -1.14 -4.75 -1.34
N GLY A 34 -0.82 -5.83 -2.06
CA GLY A 34 -1.16 -5.96 -3.49
C GLY A 34 -2.68 -6.06 -3.68
N LYS A 35 -3.34 -6.91 -2.89
CA LYS A 35 -4.81 -7.01 -2.86
C LYS A 35 -5.46 -5.69 -2.45
N THR A 36 -4.94 -5.02 -1.42
CA THR A 36 -5.45 -3.72 -0.96
C THR A 36 -5.37 -2.67 -2.07
N MET A 37 -4.24 -2.61 -2.79
CA MET A 37 -4.08 -1.70 -3.93
C MET A 37 -5.07 -2.04 -5.05
N ALA A 38 -5.29 -3.33 -5.33
CA ALA A 38 -6.27 -3.79 -6.32
C ALA A 38 -7.70 -3.38 -5.98
N GLU A 39 -8.09 -3.54 -4.72
CA GLU A 39 -9.40 -3.07 -4.23
C GLU A 39 -9.53 -1.55 -4.33
N TYR A 40 -8.48 -0.80 -4.01
CA TYR A 40 -8.50 0.66 -4.11
C TYR A 40 -8.61 1.13 -5.57
N VAL A 41 -7.77 0.64 -6.48
CA VAL A 41 -7.86 0.97 -7.92
C VAL A 41 -9.23 0.59 -8.46
N GLY A 42 -9.74 -0.60 -8.12
CA GLY A 42 -11.06 -1.04 -8.54
C GLY A 42 -12.19 -0.13 -8.03
N ALA A 43 -12.07 0.41 -6.82
CA ALA A 43 -13.00 1.40 -6.28
C ALA A 43 -12.91 2.73 -7.05
N VAL A 44 -11.70 3.19 -7.36
CA VAL A 44 -11.48 4.39 -8.17
C VAL A 44 -12.12 4.27 -9.54
N GLN A 45 -11.87 3.18 -10.26
CA GLN A 45 -12.42 2.95 -11.61
C GLN A 45 -13.96 2.84 -11.62
N LYS A 46 -14.57 2.45 -10.50
CA LYS A 46 -16.03 2.37 -10.33
C LYS A 46 -16.66 3.66 -9.80
N GLY A 47 -15.86 4.65 -9.40
CA GLY A 47 -16.35 5.82 -8.67
C GLY A 47 -16.93 5.48 -7.28
N ASP A 48 -16.52 4.36 -6.68
CA ASP A 48 -16.98 3.94 -5.35
C ASP A 48 -16.21 4.69 -4.26
N PHE A 49 -16.67 5.90 -3.97
CA PHE A 49 -16.07 6.74 -2.96
C PHE A 49 -16.10 6.10 -1.55
N ALA A 50 -17.12 5.30 -1.23
CA ALA A 50 -17.20 4.66 0.09
C ALA A 50 -16.06 3.66 0.31
N ALA A 51 -15.76 2.84 -0.71
CA ALA A 51 -14.61 1.94 -0.67
C ALA A 51 -13.28 2.70 -0.66
N MET A 52 -13.12 3.73 -1.50
CA MET A 52 -11.93 4.59 -1.48
C MET A 52 -11.70 5.24 -0.11
N TYR A 53 -12.76 5.77 0.49
CA TYR A 53 -12.74 6.38 1.82
C TYR A 53 -12.32 5.40 2.91
N LYS A 54 -12.72 4.12 2.82
CA LYS A 54 -12.31 3.09 3.78
C LYS A 54 -10.83 2.71 3.65
N LEU A 55 -10.34 2.64 2.41
CA LEU A 55 -9.00 2.17 2.06
C LEU A 55 -7.94 3.29 2.08
N ASN A 56 -8.35 4.56 2.07
CA ASN A 56 -7.43 5.69 2.15
C ASN A 56 -6.90 5.88 3.57
N ARG A 57 -5.59 6.12 3.69
CA ARG A 57 -4.92 6.24 5.00
C ARG A 57 -5.38 7.46 5.80
N VAL A 58 -5.57 8.60 5.14
CA VAL A 58 -5.90 9.85 5.83
C VAL A 58 -7.27 9.74 6.49
N THR A 59 -8.26 9.23 5.76
CA THR A 59 -9.63 9.04 6.26
C THR A 59 -9.70 7.92 7.30
N ALA A 60 -8.99 6.81 7.11
CA ALA A 60 -8.90 5.76 8.13
C ALA A 60 -8.28 6.30 9.44
N ARG A 61 -7.27 7.17 9.36
CA ARG A 61 -6.68 7.83 10.54
C ARG A 61 -7.64 8.82 11.19
N GLN A 62 -8.37 9.60 10.41
CA GLN A 62 -9.41 10.51 10.92
C GLN A 62 -10.50 9.74 11.65
N LYS A 63 -11.04 8.68 11.02
CA LYS A 63 -12.02 7.78 11.62
C LYS A 63 -11.53 7.21 12.94
N LYS A 64 -10.28 6.74 13.00
CA LYS A 64 -9.67 6.24 14.25
C LYS A 64 -9.70 7.30 15.36
N TYR A 65 -9.31 8.54 15.07
CA TYR A 65 -9.28 9.59 16.09
C TYR A 65 -10.69 9.99 16.55
N ILE A 66 -11.65 10.07 15.63
CA ILE A 66 -13.06 10.32 15.95
C ILE A 66 -13.58 9.25 16.90
N LEU A 67 -13.35 7.96 16.59
CA LEU A 67 -13.76 6.83 17.44
C LEU A 67 -13.12 6.81 18.83
N LYS A 68 -11.97 7.49 19.01
CA LYS A 68 -11.30 7.65 20.31
C LYS A 68 -11.64 8.96 21.01
N SER A 69 -12.48 9.80 20.41
CA SER A 69 -12.92 11.04 21.03
C SER A 69 -13.83 10.76 22.22
N ASN A 70 -13.64 11.49 23.31
CA ASN A 70 -14.55 11.49 24.46
C ASN A 70 -15.58 12.63 24.39
N THR A 71 -15.63 13.35 23.26
CA THR A 71 -16.46 14.53 23.07
C THR A 71 -17.29 14.43 21.80
N GLY A 72 -18.52 14.95 21.87
CA GLY A 72 -19.46 15.02 20.76
C GLY A 72 -20.21 13.72 20.48
N ASP A 73 -21.15 13.79 19.54
CA ASP A 73 -21.82 12.62 18.99
C ASP A 73 -20.90 11.98 17.93
N ILE A 74 -20.36 10.80 18.27
CA ILE A 74 -19.44 10.05 17.42
C ILE A 74 -20.05 9.76 16.04
N ASN A 75 -21.32 9.40 15.97
CA ASN A 75 -21.98 9.09 14.70
C ASN A 75 -22.11 10.34 13.83
N LYS A 76 -22.47 11.47 14.46
CA LYS A 76 -22.50 12.77 13.78
C LYS A 76 -21.11 13.15 13.24
N LEU A 77 -20.06 13.03 14.07
CA LEU A 77 -18.68 13.35 13.65
C LEU A 77 -18.19 12.46 12.51
N LEU A 78 -18.52 11.17 12.53
CA LEU A 78 -18.19 10.23 11.44
C LEU A 78 -18.92 10.62 10.15
N SER A 79 -20.19 10.99 10.24
CA SER A 79 -20.99 11.44 9.10
C SER A 79 -20.42 12.73 8.51
N GLU A 80 -20.12 13.73 9.33
CA GLU A 80 -19.53 15.00 8.89
C GLU A 80 -18.15 14.78 8.25
N ASN A 81 -17.34 13.86 8.80
CA ASN A 81 -16.04 13.52 8.23
C ASN A 81 -16.17 12.85 6.85
N TYR A 82 -17.17 11.97 6.66
CA TYR A 82 -17.45 11.37 5.36
C TYR A 82 -17.88 12.42 4.34
N GLU A 83 -18.88 13.25 4.66
CA GLU A 83 -19.40 14.28 3.76
C GLU A 83 -18.33 15.31 3.38
N ALA A 84 -17.49 15.72 4.34
CA ALA A 84 -16.39 16.64 4.06
C ALA A 84 -15.36 16.04 3.08
N ASN A 85 -15.05 14.74 3.21
CA ASN A 85 -14.14 14.08 2.28
C ASN A 85 -14.80 13.80 0.93
N LEU A 86 -16.11 13.52 0.88
CA LEU A 86 -16.87 13.38 -0.36
C LEU A 86 -16.89 14.71 -1.13
N ALA A 87 -17.08 15.84 -0.43
CA ALA A 87 -17.01 17.16 -1.03
C ALA A 87 -15.61 17.42 -1.62
N LYS A 88 -14.53 17.11 -0.89
CA LYS A 88 -13.15 17.20 -1.40
C LYS A 88 -12.91 16.29 -2.60
N TYR A 89 -13.43 15.06 -2.58
CA TYR A 89 -13.33 14.14 -3.71
C TYR A 89 -14.02 14.71 -4.95
N LYS A 90 -15.24 15.25 -4.79
CA LYS A 90 -15.99 15.87 -5.88
C LYS A 90 -15.28 17.11 -6.44
N SER A 91 -14.69 17.95 -5.58
CA SER A 91 -14.01 19.18 -5.97
C SER A 91 -12.54 19.00 -6.35
N ALA A 92 -11.94 17.82 -6.16
CA ALA A 92 -10.55 17.58 -6.50
C ALA A 92 -10.33 17.83 -8.00
N GLU A 93 -9.26 18.54 -8.34
CA GLU A 93 -8.87 18.84 -9.72
C GLU A 93 -7.69 17.94 -10.16
N PRO A 94 -7.51 17.74 -11.47
CA PRO A 94 -6.37 16.97 -11.98
C PRO A 94 -5.06 17.69 -11.64
N THR A 95 -4.16 17.02 -10.92
CA THR A 95 -2.74 17.35 -10.98
C THR A 95 -1.91 16.09 -10.73
N PHE A 96 -0.60 16.21 -10.91
CA PHE A 96 0.41 15.17 -10.74
C PHE A 96 1.33 15.48 -9.56
N TYR A 97 1.03 16.55 -8.80
CA TYR A 97 1.76 16.87 -7.58
C TYR A 97 1.46 15.84 -6.49
N GLY A 98 2.51 15.28 -5.90
CA GLY A 98 2.37 14.36 -4.78
C GLY A 98 1.69 15.02 -3.57
N GLY A 99 0.91 14.23 -2.83
CA GLY A 99 0.31 14.65 -1.56
C GLY A 99 -1.06 15.33 -1.66
N VAL A 100 -1.60 15.54 -2.87
CA VAL A 100 -2.97 16.01 -3.03
C VAL A 100 -3.92 14.81 -2.96
N GLN A 101 -4.99 14.94 -2.16
CA GLN A 101 -5.94 13.85 -1.96
C GLN A 101 -6.82 13.65 -3.18
N TRP A 102 -7.18 12.39 -3.44
CA TRP A 102 -8.20 11.97 -4.42
C TRP A 102 -7.83 12.15 -5.89
N GLN A 103 -6.56 12.45 -6.20
CA GLN A 103 -6.11 12.61 -7.59
C GLN A 103 -6.09 11.31 -8.36
N GLU A 104 -6.06 10.19 -7.65
CA GLU A 104 -6.12 8.87 -8.23
C GLU A 104 -7.36 8.69 -9.12
N LYS A 105 -8.46 9.44 -8.87
CA LYS A 105 -9.64 9.45 -9.74
C LYS A 105 -9.36 9.89 -11.19
N TYR A 106 -8.28 10.64 -11.41
CA TYR A 106 -7.81 11.04 -12.74
C TYR A 106 -6.72 10.13 -13.29
N PHE A 107 -6.00 9.42 -12.42
CA PHE A 107 -4.94 8.48 -12.82
C PHE A 107 -5.52 7.15 -13.29
N PHE A 108 -6.65 6.73 -12.71
CA PHE A 108 -7.28 5.44 -12.99
C PHE A 108 -8.71 5.63 -13.51
N PRO A 109 -8.93 6.26 -14.68
CA PRO A 109 -10.26 6.41 -15.25
C PRO A 109 -10.88 5.04 -15.56
N PRO A 110 -12.22 4.93 -15.68
CA PRO A 110 -12.90 3.66 -15.88
C PRO A 110 -12.41 2.85 -17.10
N SER A 111 -12.00 3.52 -18.19
CA SER A 111 -11.49 2.85 -19.39
C SER A 111 -10.04 2.38 -19.30
N ALA A 112 -9.27 2.80 -18.30
CA ALA A 112 -7.85 2.50 -18.21
C ALA A 112 -7.59 1.01 -17.97
N ALA A 113 -6.59 0.46 -18.65
CA ALA A 113 -6.06 -0.86 -18.34
C ALA A 113 -4.99 -0.71 -17.26
N VAL A 114 -5.23 -1.30 -16.09
CA VAL A 114 -4.34 -1.16 -14.93
C VAL A 114 -3.67 -2.48 -14.59
N ARG A 115 -2.35 -2.46 -14.39
CA ARG A 115 -1.54 -3.59 -13.95
C ARG A 115 -0.84 -3.25 -12.65
N ILE A 116 -1.07 -4.07 -11.63
CA ILE A 116 -0.55 -3.86 -10.27
C ILE A 116 0.70 -4.71 -10.08
N GLY A 117 1.82 -4.04 -9.81
CA GLY A 117 3.11 -4.67 -9.55
C GLY A 117 3.18 -5.35 -8.19
N LYS A 118 4.31 -6.03 -7.96
CA LYS A 118 4.58 -6.64 -6.64
C LYS A 118 4.90 -5.53 -5.63
N PRO A 119 4.38 -5.62 -4.39
CA PRO A 119 4.78 -4.73 -3.31
C PRO A 119 6.28 -4.84 -3.03
N GLN A 120 6.94 -3.69 -2.88
CA GLN A 120 8.35 -3.55 -2.58
C GLN A 120 8.52 -2.71 -1.32
N ASN A 121 9.54 -2.98 -0.52
CA ASN A 121 9.90 -2.07 0.56
C ASN A 121 10.45 -0.77 -0.06
N LEU A 122 10.15 0.37 0.55
CA LEU A 122 10.75 1.63 0.12
C LEU A 122 12.27 1.57 0.34
N PRO A 123 13.08 2.12 -0.58
CA PRO A 123 14.52 2.22 -0.38
C PRO A 123 14.79 3.05 0.88
N SER A 124 15.59 2.48 1.77
CA SER A 124 16.04 3.13 2.99
C SER A 124 16.78 4.42 2.64
N GLY A 125 16.37 5.56 3.20
CA GLY A 125 17.23 6.73 3.20
C GLY A 125 18.49 6.45 4.01
N GLU A 126 19.65 6.99 3.63
CA GLU A 126 20.87 6.90 4.44
C GLU A 126 20.60 7.51 5.82
N GLY A 127 20.47 6.67 6.85
CA GLY A 127 20.22 7.13 8.21
C GLY A 127 19.60 6.09 9.13
N ASP A 128 20.42 5.62 10.08
CA ASP A 128 20.07 4.81 11.26
C ASP A 128 19.37 3.47 10.97
N GLU A 129 20.15 2.40 10.89
CA GLU A 129 19.68 1.00 10.75
C GLU A 129 18.56 0.62 11.74
N ARG A 130 18.49 1.25 12.93
CA ARG A 130 17.39 1.03 13.88
C ARG A 130 16.07 1.62 13.42
N LYS A 131 16.09 2.84 12.89
CA LYS A 131 14.91 3.47 12.27
C LYS A 131 14.53 2.73 10.98
N GLU A 132 15.53 2.20 10.29
CA GLU A 132 15.39 1.44 9.06
C GLU A 132 14.67 0.10 9.28
N ASN A 133 15.10 -0.70 10.24
CA ASN A 133 14.43 -1.95 10.60
C ASN A 133 13.04 -1.72 11.23
N TRP A 134 12.80 -0.51 11.75
CA TRP A 134 11.52 -0.08 12.29
C TRP A 134 10.51 0.35 11.21
N GLU A 135 10.97 1.05 10.16
CA GLU A 135 10.13 1.50 9.05
C GLU A 135 9.91 0.41 7.99
N LYS A 136 10.82 -0.57 7.90
CA LYS A 136 10.66 -1.79 7.10
C LYS A 136 9.38 -2.52 7.54
N GLY A 137 8.37 -2.51 6.66
CA GLY A 137 7.07 -3.13 6.89
C GLY A 137 5.94 -2.20 7.31
N LEU A 138 6.23 -0.90 7.48
CA LEU A 138 5.19 0.11 7.74
C LEU A 138 4.68 0.76 6.48
N LYS A 139 5.54 0.78 5.46
CA LYS A 139 5.30 1.37 4.17
C LYS A 139 5.82 0.45 3.09
N VAL A 140 5.02 0.28 2.05
CA VAL A 140 5.42 -0.42 0.84
C VAL A 140 5.10 0.44 -0.36
N LEU A 141 5.90 0.28 -1.40
CA LEU A 141 5.68 0.80 -2.72
C LEU A 141 5.04 -0.28 -3.59
N VAL A 142 3.95 0.05 -4.25
CA VAL A 142 3.32 -0.77 -5.28
C VAL A 142 3.32 0.06 -6.56
N GLU A 143 4.07 -0.40 -7.56
CA GLU A 143 4.06 0.24 -8.87
C GLU A 143 2.78 -0.16 -9.63
N VAL A 144 2.07 0.83 -10.15
CA VAL A 144 0.81 0.65 -10.88
C VAL A 144 1.01 1.16 -12.30
N SER A 145 1.10 0.26 -13.27
CA SER A 145 1.18 0.62 -14.69
C SER A 145 -0.23 0.86 -15.23
N VAL A 146 -0.39 1.95 -15.96
CA VAL A 146 -1.67 2.37 -16.54
C VAL A 146 -1.49 2.60 -18.03
N ASP A 147 -2.32 1.95 -18.83
CA ASP A 147 -2.47 2.22 -20.25
C ASP A 147 -3.83 2.91 -20.48
N TYR A 148 -3.83 4.00 -21.25
CA TYR A 148 -5.01 4.80 -21.57
C TYR A 148 -5.49 4.52 -23.00
N PRO A 149 -6.41 3.57 -23.21
CA PRO A 149 -6.86 3.21 -24.56
C PRO A 149 -7.68 4.32 -25.23
N LYS A 150 -8.27 5.22 -24.44
CA LYS A 150 -9.10 6.33 -24.90
C LYS A 150 -8.39 7.67 -24.64
N LYS A 151 -8.12 8.42 -25.70
CA LYS A 151 -7.36 9.68 -25.66
C LYS A 151 -8.10 10.82 -24.93
N ASP A 152 -9.44 10.83 -24.96
CA ASP A 152 -10.28 11.82 -24.28
C ASP A 152 -10.31 11.62 -22.76
N GLU A 153 -10.27 10.36 -22.30
CA GLU A 153 -10.19 10.01 -20.88
C GLU A 153 -8.77 10.08 -20.32
N ALA A 154 -7.74 10.14 -21.17
CA ALA A 154 -6.35 10.21 -20.74
C ALA A 154 -6.03 11.55 -20.04
N PRO A 155 -5.36 11.53 -18.88
CA PRO A 155 -4.94 12.74 -18.21
C PRO A 155 -3.80 13.43 -18.98
N GLU A 156 -3.72 14.76 -18.85
CA GLU A 156 -2.71 15.58 -19.53
C GLU A 156 -1.49 15.80 -18.64
N TYR A 157 -0.32 15.39 -19.11
CA TYR A 157 0.95 15.61 -18.42
C TYR A 157 1.86 16.44 -19.30
N GLY A 158 2.32 17.60 -18.82
CA GLY A 158 3.15 18.50 -19.62
C GLY A 158 2.48 19.01 -20.91
N GLY A 159 1.15 19.16 -20.91
CA GLY A 159 0.37 19.61 -22.06
C GLY A 159 0.11 18.55 -23.12
N GLN A 160 0.46 17.29 -22.86
CA GLN A 160 0.22 16.17 -23.79
C GLN A 160 -0.61 15.07 -23.11
N LYS A 161 -1.47 14.43 -23.90
CA LYS A 161 -2.28 13.30 -23.45
C LYS A 161 -1.40 12.07 -23.25
N LEU A 162 -1.52 11.42 -22.10
CA LEU A 162 -0.78 10.19 -21.82
C LEU A 162 -1.36 9.02 -22.62
N LYS A 163 -0.46 8.19 -23.16
CA LYS A 163 -0.76 6.85 -23.70
C LYS A 163 -0.57 5.79 -22.61
N SER A 164 0.50 5.90 -21.84
CA SER A 164 0.76 5.04 -20.68
C SER A 164 1.68 5.71 -19.68
N ILE A 165 1.60 5.33 -18.40
CA ILE A 165 2.50 5.79 -17.35
C ILE A 165 2.50 4.81 -16.17
N ASN A 166 3.59 4.77 -15.41
CA ASN A 166 3.66 4.08 -14.13
C ASN A 166 3.45 5.06 -12.97
N TYR A 167 2.65 4.65 -12.00
CA TYR A 167 2.45 5.34 -10.74
C TYR A 167 3.15 4.60 -9.60
N ALA A 168 3.94 5.33 -8.83
CA ALA A 168 4.48 4.91 -7.55
C ALA A 168 3.40 5.11 -6.48
N CYS A 169 2.63 4.05 -6.18
CA CYS A 169 1.61 4.08 -5.13
C CYS A 169 2.20 3.59 -3.80
N THR A 170 1.98 4.35 -2.75
CA THR A 170 2.45 3.99 -1.41
C THR A 170 1.30 3.50 -0.56
N LEU A 171 1.52 2.39 0.15
CA LEU A 171 0.59 1.89 1.16
C LEU A 171 1.30 1.90 2.50
N SER A 172 0.58 2.32 3.54
CA SER A 172 1.10 2.28 4.90
C SER A 172 0.14 1.63 5.87
N LYS A 173 0.70 1.09 6.95
CA LYS A 173 -0.06 0.69 8.14
C LYS A 173 -0.51 1.93 8.93
N ILE A 174 -1.65 1.81 9.59
CA ILE A 174 -2.08 2.73 10.67
C ILE A 174 -2.15 1.89 11.93
N ARG A 175 -1.54 2.35 13.02
CA ARG A 175 -1.72 1.69 14.33
C ARG A 175 -3.17 1.81 14.73
N MET A 176 -3.95 0.74 14.82
CA MET A 176 -5.36 0.86 15.23
C MET A 176 -5.49 0.81 16.78
N GLU A 177 -4.67 0.00 17.45
CA GLU A 177 -4.67 -0.20 18.90
C GLU A 177 -3.41 0.33 19.60
N GLY A 178 -3.58 0.92 20.80
CA GLY A 178 -2.47 1.21 21.75
C GLY A 178 -1.29 2.11 21.34
N ALA A 179 -0.32 2.22 22.26
CA ALA A 179 0.91 3.03 22.15
C ALA A 179 2.21 2.22 21.90
N LEU A 180 2.13 0.89 21.79
CA LEU A 180 3.31 0.01 21.74
C LEU A 180 3.72 -0.44 20.33
N MET A 181 4.92 -1.02 20.30
CA MET A 181 5.95 -0.84 19.28
C MET A 181 5.95 -1.82 18.10
N VAL A 182 4.86 -2.53 17.77
CA VAL A 182 4.95 -3.59 16.75
C VAL A 182 3.74 -3.59 15.82
N TYR A 183 3.97 -3.26 14.54
CA TYR A 183 2.95 -3.30 13.47
C TYR A 183 2.75 -4.71 12.90
N SER A 184 3.45 -5.71 13.47
CA SER A 184 3.48 -7.10 13.00
C SER A 184 2.16 -7.85 13.20
N GLN A 185 1.11 -7.22 13.75
CA GLN A 185 -0.18 -7.83 14.00
C GLN A 185 -1.35 -7.17 13.25
N ASP A 186 -1.22 -5.93 12.76
CA ASP A 186 -2.29 -5.23 12.05
C ASP A 186 -2.41 -5.77 10.61
N PRO A 187 -3.48 -6.47 10.19
CA PRO A 187 -3.57 -7.02 8.83
C PRO A 187 -3.89 -5.95 7.77
N ASP A 188 -4.50 -4.83 8.18
CA ASP A 188 -5.01 -3.82 7.26
C ASP A 188 -3.90 -2.96 6.66
N TRP A 189 -3.98 -2.73 5.36
CA TRP A 189 -3.14 -1.76 4.65
C TRP A 189 -4.02 -0.62 4.15
N PHE A 190 -3.44 0.58 4.06
CA PHE A 190 -4.14 1.76 3.59
C PHE A 190 -3.32 2.47 2.53
N VAL A 191 -3.99 3.02 1.50
CA VAL A 191 -3.34 3.78 0.44
C VAL A 191 -3.03 5.19 0.92
N ASP A 192 -1.77 5.59 0.85
CA ASP A 192 -1.29 6.92 1.22
C ASP A 192 -1.42 7.90 0.06
N GLY A 193 -1.24 7.38 -1.15
CA GLY A 193 -1.40 8.10 -2.41
C GLY A 193 -0.50 7.53 -3.50
N CYS A 194 -0.75 7.99 -4.72
CA CYS A 194 0.03 7.64 -5.91
C CYS A 194 0.74 8.85 -6.50
N MET A 195 1.96 8.66 -6.98
CA MET A 195 2.73 9.69 -7.69
C MET A 195 3.12 9.19 -9.07
N ALA A 196 2.96 10.03 -10.10
CA ALA A 196 3.40 9.68 -11.44
C ALA A 196 4.94 9.57 -11.50
N ASN A 197 5.42 8.46 -12.05
CA ASN A 197 6.82 8.34 -12.47
C ASN A 197 6.95 8.98 -13.86
N SER A 198 7.31 10.26 -13.89
CA SER A 198 7.40 11.05 -15.12
C SER A 198 8.33 10.44 -16.18
N ALA A 199 9.39 9.74 -15.75
CA ALA A 199 10.32 9.06 -16.66
C ALA A 199 9.69 7.88 -17.41
N SER A 200 8.54 7.38 -16.96
CA SER A 200 7.79 6.28 -17.59
C SER A 200 6.67 6.76 -18.52
N ALA A 201 6.44 8.06 -18.63
CA ALA A 201 5.36 8.62 -19.41
C ALA A 201 5.58 8.40 -20.91
N LEU A 202 4.63 7.74 -21.56
CA LEU A 202 4.51 7.70 -23.01
C LEU A 202 3.29 8.52 -23.42
N PHE A 203 3.41 9.28 -24.50
CA PHE A 203 2.36 10.20 -24.97
C PHE A 203 1.61 9.62 -26.17
N ALA A 204 0.35 9.98 -26.30
CA ALA A 204 -0.45 9.65 -27.46
C ALA A 204 -0.04 10.54 -28.63
N GLU A 205 0.23 9.92 -29.79
CA GLU A 205 0.40 10.63 -31.07
C GLU A 205 -0.88 11.41 -31.45
#